data_AF-A0A074WC17-F1
#
_entry.id   AF-A0A074WC17-F1
#
_cell.length_a   1.000
_cell.length_b   1.000
_cell.length_c   1.000
_cell.angle_alpha   90.00
_cell.angle_beta   90.00
_cell.angle_gamma   90.00
#
_symmetry.space_group_name_H-M   'P 1'
#
loop_
_entity.id
_entity.type
_entity.pdbx_description
1 polymer ?
#
loop_
_entity_poly.entity_id
_entity_poly.type
_entity_poly.pdbx_seq_one_letter_code
_entity_poly.pdbx_strand_id
1 'polypeptide(L)'
;MVSDISSCPLEVLEMIVAAADPKDLASLRLASKLWCDLSSKRFGSTRLRHLRCVYSPYSLQSLVDLTAHPLFGPCIQSIVIGTYRMRKHLVNTQPHIQASP
;
A
#
# COMPACT_ATOMS: atom_id res chain seq x y z
N MET A 1 -15.32 31.58 18.26
CA MET A 1 -15.56 30.99 16.92
C MET A 1 -14.43 30.02 16.66
N VAL A 2 -14.73 28.75 16.42
CA VAL A 2 -13.68 27.75 16.12
C VAL A 2 -13.28 27.97 14.66
N SER A 3 -12.15 28.62 14.46
CA SER A 3 -11.59 28.96 13.15
C SER A 3 -10.60 27.89 12.70
N ASP A 4 -11.04 26.64 12.71
CA ASP A 4 -10.21 25.51 12.30
C ASP A 4 -10.52 25.15 10.86
N ILE A 5 -9.48 24.86 10.08
CA ILE A 5 -9.60 24.44 8.67
C ILE A 5 -10.54 23.24 8.51
N SER A 6 -10.60 22.35 9.51
CA SER A 6 -11.46 21.17 9.54
C SER A 6 -12.96 21.47 9.66
N SER A 7 -13.34 22.73 9.90
CA SER A 7 -14.74 23.17 9.96
C SER A 7 -15.32 23.60 8.60
N CYS A 8 -14.48 23.64 7.56
CA CYS A 8 -14.93 23.93 6.20
C CYS A 8 -15.86 22.81 5.66
N PRO A 9 -16.73 23.12 4.70
CA PRO A 9 -17.52 22.12 3.98
C PRO A 9 -16.66 21.00 3.40
N LEU A 10 -17.22 19.79 3.31
CA LEU A 10 -16.49 18.59 2.88
C LEU A 10 -15.87 18.77 1.50
N GLU A 11 -16.56 19.45 0.59
CA GLU A 11 -16.12 19.75 -0.78
C GLU A 11 -14.83 20.58 -0.78
N VAL A 12 -14.70 21.52 0.15
CA VAL A 12 -13.49 22.34 0.31
C VAL A 12 -12.34 21.50 0.85
N LEU A 13 -12.61 20.62 1.81
CA LEU A 13 -11.60 19.72 2.36
C LEU A 13 -11.11 18.72 1.30
N GLU A 14 -12.03 18.18 0.49
CA GLU A 14 -11.70 17.33 -0.66
C GLU A 14 -10.86 18.07 -1.69
N MET A 15 -11.16 19.34 -1.98
CA MET A 15 -10.32 20.18 -2.84
C MET A 15 -8.91 20.39 -2.28
N ILE A 16 -8.78 20.60 -0.97
CA ILE A 16 -7.47 20.73 -0.31
C ILE A 16 -6.67 19.43 -0.45
N VAL A 17 -7.28 18.28 -0.15
CA VAL A 17 -6.66 16.97 -0.40
C VAL A 17 -6.32 16.81 -1.87
N ALA A 18 -7.19 17.31 -2.77
CA ALA A 18 -6.99 17.22 -4.20
C ALA A 18 -5.89 18.14 -4.75
N ALA A 19 -5.51 19.18 -4.01
CA ALA A 19 -4.40 20.06 -4.33
C ALA A 19 -3.07 19.64 -3.67
N ALA A 20 -3.13 18.84 -2.60
CA ALA A 20 -1.96 18.40 -1.86
C ALA A 20 -0.99 17.57 -2.73
N ASP A 21 0.31 17.79 -2.50
CA ASP A 21 1.39 17.00 -3.11
C ASP A 21 1.27 15.54 -2.64
N PRO A 22 1.40 14.54 -3.53
CA PRO A 22 1.41 13.13 -3.18
C PRO A 22 2.36 12.74 -2.03
N LYS A 23 3.47 13.47 -1.83
CA LYS A 23 4.44 13.25 -0.74
C LYS A 23 3.87 13.61 0.62
N ASP A 24 3.01 14.62 0.68
CA ASP A 24 2.45 15.15 1.92
C ASP A 24 1.19 14.41 2.36
N LEU A 25 0.58 13.61 1.48
CA LEU A 25 -0.63 12.83 1.78
C LEU A 25 -0.44 11.88 2.97
N ALA A 26 0.77 11.35 3.19
CA ALA A 26 1.05 10.51 4.35
C ALA A 26 0.94 11.32 5.66
N SER A 27 1.53 12.51 5.69
CA SER A 27 1.46 13.42 6.83
C SER A 27 0.04 13.93 7.04
N LEU A 28 -0.67 14.23 5.96
CA LEU A 28 -2.06 14.69 6.01
C LEU A 28 -2.98 13.64 6.64
N ARG A 29 -2.80 12.36 6.30
CA ARG A 29 -3.55 11.25 6.94
C ARG A 29 -3.35 11.19 8.45
N LEU A 30 -2.18 11.57 8.95
CA LEU A 30 -1.84 11.50 10.37
C LEU A 30 -2.36 12.70 11.17
N ALA A 31 -2.79 13.77 10.51
CA ALA A 31 -3.22 15.00 11.18
C ALA A 31 -4.50 14.81 12.00
N SER A 32 -5.50 14.12 11.45
CA SER A 32 -6.74 13.78 12.18
C SER A 32 -7.50 12.64 11.49
N LYS A 33 -8.52 12.08 12.17
CA LYS A 33 -9.40 11.05 11.58
C LYS A 33 -10.08 11.53 10.30
N LEU A 34 -10.58 12.77 10.28
CA LEU A 34 -11.21 13.38 9.12
C LEU A 34 -10.26 13.44 7.92
N TRP A 35 -9.04 13.93 8.14
CA TRP A 35 -8.03 14.00 7.09
C TRP A 35 -7.56 12.62 6.63
N CYS A 36 -7.49 11.65 7.53
CA CYS A 36 -7.23 10.25 7.18
C CYS A 36 -8.27 9.72 6.19
N ASP A 37 -9.55 9.89 6.49
CA ASP A 37 -10.63 9.37 5.66
C ASP A 37 -10.63 10.04 4.26
N LEU A 38 -10.52 11.37 4.23
CA LEU A 38 -10.50 12.15 2.99
C LEU A 38 -9.28 11.84 2.10
N SER A 39 -8.09 11.75 2.69
CA SER A 39 -6.85 11.54 1.93
C SER A 39 -6.56 10.08 1.60
N SER A 40 -7.26 9.12 2.22
CA SER A 40 -7.04 7.68 2.01
C SER A 40 -7.11 7.26 0.55
N LYS A 41 -8.17 7.65 -0.16
CA LYS A 41 -8.37 7.25 -1.55
C LYS A 41 -7.28 7.80 -2.47
N ARG A 42 -6.92 9.07 -2.29
CA ARG A 42 -5.87 9.73 -3.09
C ARG A 42 -4.49 9.20 -2.75
N PHE A 43 -4.21 8.92 -1.48
CA PHE A 43 -2.98 8.27 -1.04
C PHE A 43 -2.82 6.90 -1.70
N GLY A 44 -3.87 6.07 -1.68
CA GLY A 44 -3.86 4.76 -2.34
C GLY A 44 -3.59 4.89 -3.84
N SER A 45 -4.33 5.76 -4.52
CA SER A 45 -4.23 5.96 -5.98
C SER A 45 -2.89 6.54 -6.44
N THR A 46 -2.13 7.19 -5.55
CA THR A 46 -0.81 7.77 -5.87
C THR A 46 0.33 6.87 -5.44
N ARG A 47 0.27 6.31 -4.22
CA ARG A 47 1.39 5.56 -3.63
C ARG A 47 1.31 4.05 -3.87
N LEU A 48 0.11 3.50 -3.98
CA LEU A 48 -0.12 2.06 -4.11
C LEU A 48 -0.42 1.62 -5.55
N ARG A 49 -0.54 2.57 -6.48
CA ARG A 49 -0.81 2.32 -7.90
C ARG A 49 0.18 1.34 -8.54
N HIS A 50 1.47 1.55 -8.26
CA HIS A 50 2.58 0.73 -8.76
C HIS A 50 3.36 0.14 -7.59
N LEU A 51 2.87 -0.99 -7.07
CA LEU A 51 3.42 -1.61 -5.88
C LEU A 51 4.65 -2.45 -6.21
N ARG A 52 5.68 -2.34 -5.38
CA ARG A 52 6.89 -3.19 -5.42
C ARG A 52 6.95 -4.04 -4.17
N CYS A 53 7.04 -5.35 -4.36
CA CYS A 53 7.03 -6.35 -3.31
C CYS A 53 8.25 -7.26 -3.46
N VAL A 54 8.83 -7.75 -2.37
CA VAL A 54 9.91 -8.75 -2.43
C VAL A 54 9.28 -10.14 -2.35
N TYR A 55 9.83 -11.11 -3.09
CA TYR A 55 9.38 -12.49 -2.96
C TYR A 55 9.80 -13.07 -1.60
N SER A 56 8.91 -13.01 -0.62
CA SER A 56 9.02 -13.67 0.68
C SER A 56 7.62 -14.02 1.21
N PRO A 57 7.46 -15.06 2.05
CA PRO A 57 6.15 -15.43 2.61
C PRO A 57 5.45 -14.25 3.29
N TYR A 58 6.16 -13.48 4.11
CA TYR A 58 5.62 -12.32 4.81
C TYR A 58 5.16 -11.21 3.85
N SER A 59 5.97 -10.90 2.84
CA SER A 59 5.67 -9.81 1.91
C SER A 59 4.51 -10.18 0.98
N LEU A 60 4.37 -11.45 0.62
CA LEU A 60 3.22 -11.96 -0.14
C LEU A 60 1.94 -11.97 0.69
N GLN A 61 2.01 -12.32 1.98
CA GLN A 61 0.84 -12.24 2.86
C GLN A 61 0.36 -10.79 3.00
N SER A 62 1.27 -9.85 3.27
CA SER A 62 0.91 -8.42 3.32
C SER A 62 0.37 -7.90 1.99
N LEU A 63 0.83 -8.44 0.86
CA LEU A 63 0.27 -8.12 -0.46
C LEU A 63 -1.17 -8.60 -0.58
N VAL A 64 -1.47 -9.84 -0.16
CA VAL A 64 -2.84 -10.37 -0.14
C VAL A 64 -3.74 -9.50 0.73
N ASP A 65 -3.31 -9.21 1.96
CA ASP A 65 -4.09 -8.39 2.90
C ASP A 65 -4.35 -6.99 2.33
N LEU A 66 -3.35 -6.38 1.69
CA LEU A 66 -3.47 -5.07 1.04
C LEU A 66 -4.45 -5.10 -0.14
N THR A 67 -4.39 -6.15 -0.97
CA THR A 67 -5.30 -6.31 -2.12
C THR A 67 -6.74 -6.61 -1.71
N ALA A 68 -6.93 -7.25 -0.55
CA ALA A 68 -8.25 -7.50 0.04
C ALA A 68 -8.86 -6.25 0.70
N HIS A 69 -8.07 -5.20 0.94
CA HIS A 69 -8.54 -4.00 1.61
C HIS A 69 -9.55 -3.22 0.74
N PRO A 70 -10.77 -2.91 1.23
CA PRO A 70 -11.85 -2.34 0.41
C PRO A 70 -11.52 -0.98 -0.21
N LEU A 71 -10.72 -0.16 0.49
CA LEU A 71 -10.28 1.15 -0.02
C LEU A 71 -9.01 1.09 -0.89
N PHE A 72 -8.05 0.21 -0.56
CA PHE A 72 -6.72 0.25 -1.17
C PHE A 72 -6.54 -0.78 -2.27
N GLY A 73 -7.21 -1.93 -2.17
CA GLY A 73 -7.20 -2.96 -3.21
C GLY A 73 -7.54 -2.40 -4.59
N PRO A 74 -8.65 -1.66 -4.76
CA PRO A 74 -9.02 -1.06 -6.05
C PRO A 74 -8.03 0.00 -6.57
N CYS A 75 -7.15 0.53 -5.72
CA CYS A 75 -6.15 1.53 -6.13
C CYS A 75 -4.91 0.90 -6.81
N ILE A 76 -4.70 -0.41 -6.65
CA ILE A 76 -3.53 -1.11 -7.17
C ILE A 76 -3.74 -1.43 -8.65
N GLN A 77 -2.81 -0.99 -9.51
CA GLN A 77 -2.88 -1.24 -10.95
C GLN A 77 -1.82 -2.23 -11.44
N SER A 78 -0.65 -2.22 -10.83
CA SER A 78 0.45 -3.12 -11.21
C SER A 78 1.28 -3.50 -10.00
N ILE A 79 1.77 -4.75 -10.00
CA ILE A 79 2.63 -5.28 -8.95
C ILE A 79 3.92 -5.77 -9.61
N VAL A 80 5.05 -5.34 -9.07
CA VAL A 80 6.38 -5.83 -9.46
C VAL A 80 6.97 -6.62 -8.31
N ILE A 81 7.34 -7.87 -8.57
CA ILE A 81 7.88 -8.78 -7.56
C ILE A 81 9.39 -8.96 -7.76
N GLY A 82 10.18 -8.58 -6.76
CA GLY A 82 11.61 -8.80 -6.74
C GLY A 82 11.95 -10.24 -6.32
N THR A 83 12.49 -11.03 -7.23
CA THR A 83 12.78 -12.47 -7.03
C THR A 83 14.19 -12.77 -6.52
N TYR A 84 15.01 -11.76 -6.22
CA TYR A 84 16.43 -11.93 -5.85
C TYR A 84 16.66 -12.87 -4.64
N ARG A 85 15.67 -13.03 -3.73
CA ARG A 85 15.76 -13.93 -2.57
C ARG A 85 15.36 -15.37 -2.85
N MET A 86 14.82 -15.68 -4.04
CA MET A 86 14.34 -17.02 -4.38
C MET A 86 15.44 -18.08 -4.40
N ARG A 87 16.69 -17.71 -4.75
CA ARG A 87 17.80 -18.66 -4.89
C ARG A 87 18.12 -19.45 -3.61
N LYS A 88 17.86 -18.90 -2.42
CA LYS A 88 18.13 -19.60 -1.16
C LYS A 88 17.11 -20.71 -0.84
N HIS A 89 15.87 -20.59 -1.31
CA HIS A 89 14.82 -21.59 -1.05
C HIS A 89 14.87 -22.76 -2.05
N LEU A 90 15.24 -22.51 -3.31
CA LEU A 90 15.33 -23.57 -4.32
C LEU A 90 16.48 -24.56 -4.07
N VAL A 91 17.57 -24.12 -3.42
CA VAL A 91 18.70 -25.00 -3.05
C VAL A 91 18.30 -26.00 -1.96
N ASN A 92 17.39 -25.63 -1.05
CA ASN A 92 16.94 -26.51 0.04
C ASN A 92 15.77 -27.44 -0.34
N THR A 93 15.26 -27.35 -1.57
CA THR A 93 14.13 -28.15 -2.03
C THR A 93 14.54 -29.15 -3.12
N GLN A 94 15.84 -29.43 -3.30
CA GLN A 94 16.23 -30.61 -4.06
C GLN A 94 15.74 -31.84 -3.28
N PRO A 95 14.84 -32.66 -3.83
CA PRO A 95 14.54 -33.95 -3.22
C PRO A 95 15.84 -34.75 -3.27
N HIS A 96 16.31 -35.21 -2.11
CA HIS A 96 17.24 -36.32 -2.04
C HIS A 96 16.58 -37.51 -2.72
N ILE A 97 16.78 -37.68 -4.03
CA ILE A 97 16.58 -38.96 -4.70
C ILE A 97 17.70 -39.84 -4.15
N GLN A 98 17.40 -40.55 -3.05
CA GLN A 98 18.22 -41.65 -2.59
C GLN A 98 18.20 -42.71 -3.69
N ALA A 99 19.28 -42.79 -4.45
CA ALA A 99 19.61 -44.01 -5.17
C ALA A 99 19.98 -45.06 -4.11
N SER A 100 19.10 -46.05 -3.90
CA SER A 100 19.46 -47.27 -3.17
C SER A 100 20.26 -48.21 -4.10
N PRO A 101 21.22 -48.96 -3.55
CA PRO A 101 22.11 -49.87 -4.28
C PRO A 101 21.42 -51.11 -4.83
#